data_AF-A0AAU1ACV8-F1
#
_entry.id   AF-A0AAU1ACV8-F1
#
_cell.length_a   1.000
_cell.length_b   1.000
_cell.length_c   1.000
_cell.angle_alpha   90.00
_cell.angle_beta   90.00
_cell.angle_gamma   90.00
#
_symmetry.space_group_name_H-M   'P 1'
#
loop_
_entity.id
_entity.type
_entity.pdbx_description
1 polymer ?
#
loop_
_entity_poly.entity_id
_entity_poly.type
_entity_poly.pdbx_seq_one_letter_code
_entity_poly.pdbx_strand_id
1 'polypeptide(L)'
;MVTGGVQQPSVTARPSAARTYPAGLPGEPGPAGLAGDLHALARAVEVATTEPRWREIVLLRLRPVGQGFAEHVRVTEGPAGLYRELLTHSPRLDHGIRLLTREHAAIVAAILAVQRVAERSEAGPDELRRRAGHLLRTLARHRRRGANLLWQAYQTDLGGET
;
A
#
# COMPACT_ATOMS: atom_id res chain seq x y z
N MET A 1 -11.10 -19.19 -62.18
CA MET A 1 -9.93 -18.30 -62.10
C MET A 1 -10.47 -16.88 -62.00
N VAL A 2 -10.38 -16.13 -60.90
CA VAL A 2 -9.30 -15.95 -59.92
C VAL A 2 -9.92 -15.64 -58.55
N THR A 3 -9.33 -16.18 -57.49
CA THR A 3 -9.65 -15.96 -56.08
C THR A 3 -9.03 -14.64 -55.59
N GLY A 4 -9.86 -13.68 -55.16
CA GLY A 4 -9.41 -12.46 -54.48
C GLY A 4 -9.48 -12.63 -52.97
N GLY A 5 -8.33 -12.61 -52.31
CA GLY A 5 -8.15 -12.93 -50.90
C GLY A 5 -8.74 -11.89 -49.94
N VAL A 6 -9.25 -12.39 -48.82
CA VAL A 6 -9.68 -11.64 -47.63
C VAL A 6 -8.45 -11.02 -46.94
N GLN A 7 -8.46 -9.69 -46.74
CA GLN A 7 -7.47 -9.01 -45.91
C GLN A 7 -8.14 -8.54 -44.61
N GLN A 8 -7.80 -9.20 -43.51
CA GLN A 8 -8.18 -8.82 -42.15
C GLN A 8 -7.30 -7.65 -41.67
N PRO A 9 -7.83 -6.64 -40.96
CA PRO A 9 -7.00 -5.60 -40.35
C PRO A 9 -6.22 -6.16 -39.14
N SER A 10 -4.92 -5.87 -39.14
CA SER A 10 -3.95 -6.31 -38.16
C SER A 10 -4.26 -5.79 -36.75
N VAL A 11 -4.27 -6.69 -35.78
CA VAL A 11 -4.32 -6.40 -34.34
C VAL A 11 -3.05 -5.65 -33.95
N THR A 12 -3.20 -4.41 -33.49
CA THR A 12 -2.13 -3.62 -32.90
C THR A 12 -1.67 -4.30 -31.61
N ALA A 13 -0.44 -4.79 -31.61
CA ALA A 13 0.21 -5.40 -30.45
C ALA A 13 0.34 -4.38 -29.31
N ARG A 14 -0.21 -4.71 -28.14
CA ARG A 14 0.09 -4.02 -26.88
C ARG A 14 1.52 -4.34 -26.46
N PRO A 15 2.35 -3.37 -26.03
CA PRO A 15 3.62 -3.71 -25.40
C PRO A 15 3.34 -4.33 -24.02
N SER A 16 3.61 -5.63 -23.93
CA SER A 16 3.72 -6.37 -22.67
C SER A 16 5.00 -5.94 -21.97
N ALA A 17 4.87 -5.24 -20.84
CA ALA A 17 5.93 -5.11 -19.86
C ALA A 17 5.55 -5.94 -18.63
N ALA A 18 5.54 -7.27 -18.81
CA ALA A 18 5.66 -8.17 -17.67
C ALA A 18 7.06 -7.97 -17.07
N ARG A 19 7.13 -7.08 -16.07
CA ARG A 19 8.34 -6.83 -15.30
C ARG A 19 8.51 -8.00 -14.33
N THR A 20 9.13 -9.07 -14.81
CA THR A 20 9.53 -10.21 -13.97
C THR A 20 10.68 -9.74 -13.08
N TYR A 21 10.42 -9.59 -11.78
CA TYR A 21 11.47 -9.40 -10.78
C TYR A 21 11.95 -10.77 -10.28
N PRO A 22 13.27 -10.99 -10.13
CA PRO A 22 13.78 -12.21 -9.51
C PRO A 22 13.40 -12.28 -8.03
N ALA A 23 13.13 -13.49 -7.56
CA ALA A 23 12.72 -13.75 -6.19
C ALA A 23 13.86 -13.52 -5.18
N GLY A 24 13.58 -12.68 -4.18
CA GLY A 24 14.11 -12.80 -2.81
C GLY A 24 15.51 -12.23 -2.56
N LEU A 25 15.58 -10.93 -2.30
CA LEU A 25 16.66 -10.32 -1.51
C LEU A 25 16.20 -10.09 -0.05
N PRO A 26 17.13 -10.02 0.92
CA PRO A 26 16.79 -9.71 2.31
C PRO A 26 16.16 -8.31 2.42
N GLY A 27 14.88 -8.26 2.80
CA GLY A 27 14.12 -6.99 2.89
C GLY A 27 13.04 -6.80 1.83
N GLU A 28 12.87 -7.77 0.93
CA GLU A 28 11.71 -7.81 0.03
C GLU A 28 10.40 -7.98 0.82
N PRO A 29 9.31 -7.29 0.44
CA PRO A 29 7.99 -7.54 1.01
C PRO A 29 7.65 -9.02 0.85
N GLY A 30 6.94 -9.59 1.83
CA GLY A 30 6.54 -10.99 1.76
C GLY A 30 5.77 -11.28 0.46
N PRO A 31 5.69 -12.54 0.00
CA PRO A 31 5.05 -12.90 -1.28
C PRO A 31 3.57 -12.47 -1.38
N ALA A 32 2.94 -12.09 -0.27
CA ALA A 32 1.57 -11.60 -0.19
C ALA A 32 1.45 -10.04 -0.20
N GLY A 33 2.57 -9.32 -0.30
CA GLY A 33 2.64 -7.86 -0.26
C GLY A 33 2.16 -7.24 1.06
N LEU A 34 2.02 -5.91 1.07
CA LEU A 34 1.63 -5.15 2.27
C LEU A 34 0.33 -5.69 2.92
N ALA A 35 -0.64 -6.14 2.13
CA ALA A 35 -1.88 -6.72 2.67
C ALA A 35 -1.63 -8.00 3.48
N GLY A 36 -0.75 -8.88 3.00
CA GLY A 36 -0.34 -10.08 3.72
C GLY A 36 0.43 -9.75 5.00
N ASP A 37 1.34 -8.78 4.94
CA ASP A 37 2.11 -8.33 6.11
C ASP A 37 1.20 -7.75 7.20
N LEU A 38 0.17 -6.99 6.81
CA LEU A 38 -0.84 -6.48 7.75
C LEU A 38 -1.67 -7.60 8.38
N HIS A 39 -2.02 -8.63 7.61
CA HIS A 39 -2.71 -9.79 8.16
C HIS A 39 -1.82 -10.54 9.17
N ALA A 40 -0.54 -10.74 8.84
CA ALA A 40 0.41 -11.38 9.73
C ALA A 40 0.64 -10.58 11.03
N LEU A 41 0.72 -9.24 10.94
CA LEU A 41 0.80 -8.36 12.10
C LEU A 41 -0.47 -8.45 12.96
N ALA A 42 -1.66 -8.39 12.35
CA ALA A 42 -2.92 -8.50 13.08
C ALA A 42 -2.99 -9.81 13.88
N ARG A 43 -2.65 -10.94 13.22
CA ARG A 43 -2.58 -12.26 13.88
C ARG A 43 -1.61 -12.28 15.07
N ALA A 44 -0.41 -11.72 14.91
CA ALA A 44 0.59 -11.66 15.97
C ALA A 44 0.11 -10.85 17.19
N VAL A 45 -0.62 -9.77 16.96
CA VAL A 45 -1.14 -8.90 18.02
C VAL A 45 -2.27 -9.56 18.81
N GLU A 46 -3.14 -10.32 18.14
CA GLU A 46 -4.23 -11.05 18.81
C GLU A 46 -3.70 -12.07 19.83
N VAL A 47 -2.68 -12.85 19.45
CA VAL A 47 -2.11 -13.93 20.30
C VAL A 47 -1.13 -13.44 21.37
N ALA A 48 -0.91 -12.13 21.51
CA ALA A 48 0.17 -11.59 22.32
C ALA A 48 0.11 -11.92 23.82
N THR A 49 -1.06 -12.23 24.39
CA THR A 49 -1.15 -12.60 25.82
C THR A 49 -0.76 -14.03 26.13
N THR A 50 -0.77 -14.92 25.14
CA THR A 50 -0.51 -16.36 25.36
C THR A 50 0.90 -16.77 24.95
N GLU A 51 1.61 -15.91 24.21
CA GLU A 51 2.94 -16.20 23.68
C GLU A 51 4.05 -15.63 24.57
N PRO A 52 4.99 -16.47 25.10
CA PRO A 52 6.10 -16.01 25.93
C PRO A 52 7.04 -15.00 25.24
N ARG A 53 6.98 -14.92 23.90
CA ARG A 53 7.82 -14.06 23.05
C ARG A 53 6.99 -13.12 22.17
N TRP A 54 5.80 -12.75 22.61
CA TRP A 54 4.89 -11.92 21.81
C TRP A 54 5.52 -10.62 21.28
N ARG A 55 6.40 -9.97 22.06
CA ARG A 55 7.09 -8.74 21.63
C ARG A 55 7.95 -8.97 20.40
N GLU A 56 8.78 -10.02 20.43
CA GLU A 56 9.65 -10.41 19.33
C GLU A 56 8.83 -10.77 18.08
N ILE A 57 7.75 -11.53 18.26
CA ILE A 57 6.86 -11.93 17.16
C ILE A 57 6.22 -10.69 16.53
N VAL A 58 5.73 -9.74 17.33
CA VAL A 58 5.11 -8.52 16.83
C VAL A 58 6.12 -7.62 16.11
N LEU A 59 7.33 -7.43 16.65
CA LEU A 59 8.40 -6.69 15.99
C LEU A 59 8.80 -7.34 14.66
N LEU A 60 8.90 -8.67 14.62
CA LEU A 60 9.18 -9.44 13.41
C LEU A 60 8.11 -9.20 12.34
N ARG A 61 6.83 -9.14 12.71
CA ARG A 61 5.72 -8.89 11.76
C ARG A 61 5.51 -7.41 11.42
N LEU A 62 5.94 -6.49 12.28
CA LEU A 62 5.82 -5.05 12.03
C LEU A 62 6.86 -4.56 11.01
N ARG A 63 8.05 -5.15 10.97
CA ARG A 63 9.13 -4.79 10.04
C ARG A 63 8.69 -4.75 8.57
N PRO A 64 8.11 -5.82 7.99
CA PRO A 64 7.70 -5.79 6.59
C PRO A 64 6.55 -4.81 6.32
N VAL A 65 5.67 -4.56 7.30
CA VAL A 65 4.66 -3.50 7.21
C VAL A 65 5.31 -2.12 7.06
N GLY A 66 6.34 -1.83 7.86
CA GLY A 66 7.11 -0.59 7.76
C GLY A 66 7.78 -0.43 6.40
N GLN A 67 8.42 -1.49 5.90
CA GLN A 67 9.10 -1.49 4.59
C GLN A 67 8.11 -1.30 3.44
N GLY A 68 7.03 -2.09 3.42
CA GLY A 68 6.00 -2.00 2.39
C GLY A 68 5.30 -0.63 2.41
N PHE A 69 5.11 -0.03 3.58
CA PHE A 69 4.53 1.31 3.66
C PHE A 69 5.50 2.41 3.20
N ALA A 70 6.80 2.30 3.52
CA ALA A 70 7.80 3.23 3.01
C ALA A 70 7.89 3.18 1.48
N GLU A 71 7.83 1.98 0.90
CA GLU A 71 7.77 1.79 -0.55
C GLU A 71 6.50 2.40 -1.15
N HIS A 72 5.33 2.19 -0.51
CA HIS A 72 4.07 2.83 -0.90
C HIS A 72 4.17 4.36 -0.94
N VAL A 73 4.78 4.98 0.08
CA VAL A 73 5.03 6.43 0.09
C VAL A 73 5.97 6.83 -1.04
N ARG A 74 7.04 6.07 -1.27
CA ARG A 74 8.01 6.36 -2.34
C ARG A 74 7.36 6.33 -3.72
N VAL A 75 6.51 5.34 -4.02
CA VAL A 75 5.86 5.22 -5.34
C VAL A 75 4.72 6.21 -5.53
N THR A 76 4.10 6.69 -4.45
CA THR A 76 3.01 7.69 -4.54
C THR A 76 3.53 9.12 -4.56
N GLU A 77 4.50 9.45 -3.71
CA GLU A 77 4.97 10.83 -3.47
C GLU A 77 6.36 11.14 -4.03
N GLY A 78 7.10 10.13 -4.48
CA GLY A 78 8.45 10.33 -5.00
C GLY A 78 8.51 11.31 -6.19
N PRO A 79 9.71 11.69 -6.65
CA PRO A 79 9.88 12.63 -7.76
C PRO A 79 9.19 12.21 -9.07
N ALA A 80 9.06 10.89 -9.28
CA ALA A 80 8.30 10.27 -10.36
C ALA A 80 7.07 9.51 -9.83
N GLY A 81 6.53 9.96 -8.69
CA GLY A 81 5.44 9.31 -7.99
C GLY A 81 4.08 9.64 -8.60
N LEU A 82 3.13 8.74 -8.36
CA LEU A 82 1.78 8.80 -8.92
C LEU A 82 1.05 10.12 -8.65
N TYR A 83 1.22 10.73 -7.46
CA TYR A 83 0.51 11.96 -7.12
C TYR A 83 0.91 13.14 -8.00
N ARG A 84 2.17 13.22 -8.44
CA ARG A 84 2.61 14.28 -9.37
C ARG A 84 1.99 14.09 -10.75
N GLU A 85 1.91 12.85 -11.22
CA GLU A 85 1.22 12.51 -12.46
C GLU A 85 -0.28 12.85 -12.39
N LEU A 86 -0.96 12.46 -11.30
CA LEU A 86 -2.38 12.77 -11.08
C LEU A 86 -2.63 14.27 -11.00
N LEU A 87 -1.76 15.04 -10.36
CA LEU A 87 -1.88 16.51 -10.33
C LEU A 87 -1.72 17.15 -11.70
N THR A 88 -0.91 16.57 -12.58
CA THR A 88 -0.69 17.06 -13.94
C THR A 88 -1.94 16.86 -14.80
N HIS A 89 -2.59 15.70 -14.69
CA HIS A 89 -3.76 15.34 -15.51
C HIS A 89 -5.11 15.66 -14.84
N SER A 90 -5.14 15.88 -13.53
CA SER A 90 -6.35 16.11 -12.74
C SER A 90 -6.11 17.05 -11.54
N PRO A 91 -5.83 18.35 -11.78
CA PRO A 91 -5.50 19.32 -10.73
C PRO A 91 -6.52 19.41 -9.59
N ARG A 92 -7.81 19.15 -9.87
CA ARG A 92 -8.90 19.12 -8.86
C ARG A 92 -8.68 18.11 -7.73
N LEU A 93 -7.82 17.10 -7.93
CA LEU A 93 -7.52 16.08 -6.92
C LEU A 93 -6.53 16.56 -5.85
N ASP A 94 -5.96 17.75 -6.02
CA ASP A 94 -4.96 18.35 -5.14
C ASP A 94 -5.32 18.32 -3.65
N HIS A 95 -6.56 18.68 -3.30
CA HIS A 95 -7.01 18.59 -1.91
C HIS A 95 -7.00 17.13 -1.38
N GLY A 96 -7.44 16.18 -2.19
CA GLY A 96 -7.44 14.76 -1.84
C GLY A 96 -6.03 14.20 -1.67
N ILE A 97 -5.11 14.58 -2.56
CA ILE A 97 -3.69 14.20 -2.51
C ILE A 97 -3.04 14.74 -1.23
N ARG A 98 -3.22 16.03 -0.91
CA ARG A 98 -2.71 16.60 0.35
C ARG A 98 -3.23 15.88 1.59
N LEU A 99 -4.49 15.45 1.57
CA LEU A 99 -5.06 14.68 2.67
C LEU A 99 -4.34 13.33 2.80
N LEU A 100 -4.15 12.59 1.71
CA LEU A 100 -3.47 11.29 1.72
C LEU A 100 -2.00 11.42 2.17
N THR A 101 -1.30 12.48 1.78
CA THR A 101 0.07 12.75 2.26
C THR A 101 0.14 12.99 3.77
N ARG A 102 -0.81 13.72 4.33
CA ARG A 102 -0.90 13.87 5.80
C ARG A 102 -1.21 12.54 6.49
N GLU A 103 -2.03 11.69 5.87
CA GLU A 103 -2.30 10.35 6.38
C GLU A 103 -1.04 9.47 6.33
N HIS A 104 -0.18 9.61 5.32
CA HIS A 104 1.09 8.89 5.27
C HIS A 104 1.97 9.20 6.49
N ALA A 105 2.14 10.49 6.81
CA ALA A 105 2.87 10.89 8.02
C ALA A 105 2.25 10.32 9.29
N ALA A 106 0.91 10.31 9.40
CA ALA A 106 0.20 9.73 10.54
C ALA A 106 0.40 8.21 10.65
N ILE A 107 0.42 7.48 9.53
CA ILE A 107 0.67 6.03 9.49
C ILE A 107 2.11 5.73 9.89
N VAL A 108 3.10 6.48 9.40
CA VAL A 108 4.50 6.35 9.85
C VAL A 108 4.60 6.53 11.37
N ALA A 109 3.95 7.57 11.91
CA ALA A 109 3.92 7.80 13.34
C ALA A 109 3.25 6.64 14.12
N ALA A 110 2.19 6.05 13.57
CA ALA A 110 1.50 4.90 14.16
C ALA A 110 2.37 3.63 14.14
N ILE A 111 3.10 3.36 13.05
CA ILE A 111 4.07 2.25 12.95
C ILE A 111 5.14 2.39 14.04
N LEU A 112 5.74 3.58 14.15
CA LEU A 112 6.75 3.88 15.18
C LEU A 112 6.17 3.76 16.60
N ALA A 113 4.90 4.11 16.80
CA ALA A 113 4.24 3.95 18.09
C ALA A 113 4.07 2.48 18.49
N VAL A 114 3.72 1.59 17.55
CA VAL A 114 3.65 0.14 17.82
C VAL A 114 5.05 -0.39 18.14
N GLN A 115 6.06 -0.02 17.34
CA GLN A 115 7.45 -0.43 17.57
C GLN A 115 7.93 -0.04 18.97
N ARG A 116 7.78 1.23 19.36
CA ARG A 116 8.20 1.72 20.68
C ARG A 116 7.49 1.01 21.84
N VAL A 117 6.23 0.60 21.68
CA VAL A 117 5.51 -0.16 22.72
C VAL A 117 6.03 -1.59 22.80
N ALA A 118 6.29 -2.23 21.66
CA ALA A 118 6.82 -3.59 21.63
C ALA A 118 8.28 -3.68 22.14
N GLU A 119 9.06 -2.61 22.03
CA GLU A 119 10.44 -2.54 22.55
C GLU A 119 10.51 -2.28 24.08
N ARG A 120 9.43 -1.82 24.71
CA ARG A 120 9.37 -1.53 26.15
C ARG A 120 9.03 -2.78 26.97
N SER A 121 9.92 -3.12 27.90
CA SER A 121 9.77 -4.29 28.79
C SER A 121 8.57 -4.17 29.73
N GLU A 122 8.23 -2.95 30.15
CA GLU A 122 7.13 -2.62 31.07
C GLU A 122 5.77 -2.52 30.38
N ALA A 123 5.72 -2.42 29.05
CA ALA A 123 4.47 -2.28 28.33
C ALA A 123 3.68 -3.59 28.27
N GLY A 124 2.45 -3.58 28.77
CA GLY A 124 1.55 -4.73 28.71
C GLY A 124 0.99 -4.98 27.29
N PRO A 125 0.53 -6.21 27.01
CA PRO A 125 -0.02 -6.60 25.70
C PRO A 125 -1.25 -5.79 25.28
N ASP A 126 -2.03 -5.26 26.22
CA ASP A 126 -3.21 -4.44 25.91
C ASP A 126 -2.87 -3.08 25.30
N GLU A 127 -1.77 -2.44 25.76
CA GLU A 127 -1.31 -1.20 25.14
C GLU A 127 -0.83 -1.47 23.71
N LEU A 128 -0.13 -2.59 23.49
CA LEU A 128 0.26 -2.99 22.15
C LEU A 128 -0.96 -3.19 21.26
N ARG A 129 -1.98 -3.93 21.71
CA ARG A 129 -3.23 -4.14 20.97
C ARG A 129 -3.92 -2.84 20.61
N ARG A 130 -3.98 -1.88 21.55
CA ARG A 130 -4.56 -0.56 21.28
C ARG A 130 -3.82 0.17 20.16
N ARG A 131 -2.49 0.23 20.22
CA ARG A 131 -1.67 0.91 19.20
C ARG A 131 -1.74 0.21 17.85
N ALA A 132 -1.62 -1.12 17.82
CA ALA A 132 -1.71 -1.90 16.60
C ALA A 132 -3.11 -1.82 15.98
N GLY A 133 -4.17 -1.90 16.78
CA GLY A 133 -5.54 -1.69 16.31
C GLY A 133 -5.75 -0.29 15.73
N HIS A 134 -5.14 0.74 16.31
CA HIS A 134 -5.15 2.08 15.73
C HIS A 134 -4.43 2.13 14.37
N LEU A 135 -3.24 1.54 14.25
CA LEU A 135 -2.50 1.42 13.00
C LEU A 135 -3.33 0.72 11.90
N LEU A 136 -3.87 -0.46 12.20
CA LEU A 136 -4.68 -1.26 11.27
C LEU A 136 -5.90 -0.49 10.76
N ARG A 137 -6.63 0.20 11.67
CA ARG A 137 -7.77 1.04 11.28
C ARG A 137 -7.35 2.24 10.42
N THR A 138 -6.21 2.85 10.72
CA THR A 138 -5.71 4.01 9.96
C THR A 138 -5.35 3.61 8.54
N LEU A 139 -4.63 2.51 8.38
CA LEU A 139 -4.31 1.93 7.06
C LEU A 139 -5.56 1.55 6.27
N ALA A 140 -6.56 0.92 6.89
CA ALA A 140 -7.80 0.56 6.22
C ALA A 140 -8.58 1.79 5.71
N ARG A 141 -8.61 2.87 6.50
CA ARG A 141 -9.24 4.14 6.08
C ARG A 141 -8.46 4.79 4.94
N HIS A 142 -7.13 4.82 5.06
CA HIS A 142 -6.25 5.36 4.03
C HIS A 142 -6.43 4.62 2.69
N ARG A 143 -6.40 3.28 2.69
CA ARG A 143 -6.61 2.46 1.49
C ARG A 143 -7.94 2.78 0.81
N ARG A 144 -9.01 2.91 1.59
CA ARG A 144 -10.34 3.25 1.05
C ARG A 144 -10.38 4.65 0.42
N ARG A 145 -9.72 5.63 1.04
CA ARG A 145 -9.63 7.00 0.50
C ARG A 145 -8.75 7.06 -0.75
N GLY A 146 -7.64 6.32 -0.76
CA GLY A 146 -6.78 6.16 -1.94
C GLY A 146 -7.54 5.56 -3.12
N ALA A 147 -8.30 4.48 -2.89
CA ALA A 147 -9.15 3.89 -3.93
C ALA A 147 -10.20 4.87 -4.47
N ASN A 148 -10.82 5.66 -3.58
CA ASN A 148 -11.77 6.71 -4.00
C ASN A 148 -11.09 7.81 -4.84
N LEU A 149 -9.87 8.23 -4.49
CA LEU A 149 -9.10 9.19 -5.27
C LEU A 149 -8.81 8.68 -6.69
N LEU A 150 -8.37 7.42 -6.80
CA LEU A 150 -8.11 6.79 -8.11
C LEU A 150 -9.38 6.67 -8.94
N TRP A 151 -10.49 6.28 -8.33
CA TRP A 151 -11.79 6.26 -9.01
C TRP A 151 -12.18 7.64 -9.53
N GLN A 152 -11.98 8.70 -8.74
CA GLN A 152 -12.25 10.07 -9.18
C GLN A 152 -11.39 10.48 -10.38
N ALA A 153 -10.14 10.02 -10.45
CA ALA A 153 -9.27 10.28 -11.59
C ALA A 153 -9.82 9.64 -12.88
N TYR A 154 -10.22 8.36 -12.83
CA TYR A 154 -10.71 7.63 -14.01
C TYR A 154 -12.10 8.05 -14.48
N GLN A 155 -13.02 8.43 -13.59
CA GLN A 155 -14.37 8.80 -14.01
C GLN A 155 -14.44 10.04 -14.91
N THR A 156 -13.47 10.93 -14.81
CA THR A 156 -13.45 12.16 -15.61
C THR A 156 -12.81 11.95 -16.98
N ASP A 157 -11.92 10.96 -17.10
CA ASP A 157 -11.34 10.56 -18.39
C ASP A 157 -12.42 10.01 -19.35
N LEU A 158 -13.47 9.38 -18.80
CA LEU A 158 -14.59 8.84 -19.57
C LEU A 158 -15.70 9.87 -19.91
N GLY A 159 -15.60 11.11 -19.41
CA GLY A 159 -16.65 12.13 -19.54
C GLY A 159 -16.34 13.28 -20.50
N GLY A 160 -15.23 13.21 -21.24
CA GLY A 160 -14.70 14.30 -22.07
C GLY A 160 -15.07 14.26 -23.56
N GLU A 161 -15.88 13.30 -24.01
CA GLU A 161 -16.35 13.22 -25.40
C GLU A 161 -17.82 13.68 -25.50
N THR A 162 -18.05 15.00 -25.59
CA THR A 162 -19.31 15.57 -26.14
C THR A 162 -19.03 16.88 -26.85
#